data_AF-A0A397EIV1-F1
#
_entry.id   AF-A0A397EIV1-F1
#
_cell.length_a   1.000
_cell.length_b   1.000
_cell.length_c   1.000
_cell.angle_alpha   90.00
_cell.angle_beta   90.00
_cell.angle_gamma   90.00
#
_symmetry.space_group_name_H-M   'P 1'
#
loop_
_entity.id
_entity.type
_entity.pdbx_description
1 polymer ?
#
loop_
_entity_poly.entity_id
_entity_poly.type
_entity_poly.pdbx_seq_one_letter_code
_entity_poly.pdbx_strand_id
1 'polypeptide(L)'
;MLTHPRTALSTKDAKNPAPSIATEQRPLQRFKGHQNTAKNVVRASFGPREAGSEDGAVYVWDVATGKLLEKLLGHSGVTSSSFDSDDEGDVGEESVESSDKQKLVMEAVCKSCENPYDYNLHLSALSALSGDRVYASQLEQQFERFHEAFPLSLELWLQYIELNPEKLPESFQDYLLPALYYKYVDDLDDDDAKDAEDRWSVVLRALGSHWTECENVYHLYRAFLTDSIDDAATLNARVRSSYQGQLLNPYFEGSDRVLSEYRAWSQYQPNPADFTGEQDSIQRRIHSASPLLAKMQTFERNLDKADAADVSALQTLWLEYANFVVSRVSTLGCGVVVSVLERSVAAVCLSGELWGRYLTFLQDKRMKCLDVAKRAVRNVPFESAPWVALFVSMEMEGSTSAEAIHQVGADLCGRQPSPLDQEKRLEVLLAFCDAARRSGSHELLLQAFTMSKPRWVELWDEVLQHRSHEVCAWQSCISECLRVGGTVQETRGYFKRGVAAATDYPMVLAEAWVVFERELGDHVQFWIEAKRHYALLLRQYYVSEVSSSDKSESRKRLLAAEDGSNTGKKEVLDRRQAEYKKQRLSDDTNKTVFLCELDKAITNDDLLNLFASV
;
A
#
# COMPACT_ATOMS: atom_id res chain seq x y z
N MET A 1 38.23 -27.91 -38.76
CA MET A 1 38.88 -27.65 -40.07
C MET A 1 38.99 -26.12 -40.21
N LEU A 2 40.12 -25.44 -40.34
CA LEU A 2 41.49 -25.75 -40.75
C LEU A 2 42.49 -25.29 -39.68
N THR A 3 43.54 -26.08 -39.55
CA THR A 3 44.64 -26.01 -38.59
C THR A 3 45.79 -25.09 -39.04
N HIS A 4 46.24 -24.22 -38.11
CA HIS A 4 47.65 -23.85 -37.79
C HIS A 4 48.54 -23.18 -38.87
N PRO A 5 49.66 -22.47 -38.53
CA PRO A 5 50.53 -22.68 -37.35
C PRO A 5 51.10 -21.41 -36.66
N ARG A 6 51.33 -21.50 -35.34
CA ARG A 6 52.62 -21.63 -34.61
C ARG A 6 53.34 -20.33 -34.22
N THR A 7 53.34 -20.12 -32.90
CA THR A 7 54.50 -19.99 -32.00
C THR A 7 55.74 -19.20 -32.44
N ALA A 8 56.06 -18.23 -31.58
CA ALA A 8 57.30 -18.12 -30.78
C ALA A 8 58.27 -16.97 -31.09
N LEU A 9 58.61 -16.30 -29.98
CA LEU A 9 59.90 -15.69 -29.61
C LEU A 9 60.27 -14.31 -30.17
N SER A 10 60.35 -13.37 -29.23
CA SER A 10 61.50 -12.50 -28.91
C SER A 10 62.31 -11.92 -30.06
N THR A 11 62.41 -10.60 -30.15
CA THR A 11 63.67 -9.83 -30.06
C THR A 11 63.40 -8.33 -30.07
N LYS A 12 64.37 -7.59 -29.51
CA LYS A 12 64.42 -6.13 -29.39
C LYS A 12 64.60 -5.41 -30.73
N ASP A 13 64.20 -4.13 -30.68
CA ASP A 13 64.66 -2.96 -31.44
C ASP A 13 64.02 -2.56 -32.78
N ALA A 14 63.81 -1.23 -32.85
CA ALA A 14 63.71 -0.33 -33.99
C ALA A 14 62.31 0.10 -34.52
N LYS A 15 61.95 1.33 -34.10
CA LYS A 15 61.40 2.46 -34.88
C LYS A 15 60.12 2.27 -35.72
N ASN A 16 59.04 2.91 -35.22
CA ASN A 16 57.82 3.45 -35.87
C ASN A 16 57.51 3.04 -37.33
N PRO A 17 56.24 2.70 -37.59
CA PRO A 17 55.43 3.67 -38.34
C PRO A 17 53.96 3.84 -37.86
N ALA A 18 53.50 5.09 -37.96
CA ALA A 18 52.13 5.62 -38.13
C ALA A 18 50.97 5.16 -37.21
N PRO A 19 50.11 6.10 -36.74
CA PRO A 19 48.99 5.76 -35.85
C PRO A 19 47.89 5.05 -36.64
N SER A 20 47.69 3.75 -36.38
CA SER A 20 46.43 3.08 -36.70
C SER A 20 45.36 3.62 -35.75
N ILE A 21 44.25 4.08 -36.32
CA ILE A 21 43.04 4.50 -35.60
C ILE A 21 42.53 3.29 -34.80
N ALA A 22 42.97 3.18 -33.55
CA ALA A 22 42.35 2.30 -32.58
C ALA A 22 41.08 3.01 -32.12
N THR A 23 39.94 2.46 -32.53
CA THR A 23 38.64 2.83 -31.97
C THR A 23 38.70 2.45 -30.50
N GLU A 24 38.99 3.41 -29.62
CA GLU A 24 38.88 3.22 -28.18
C GLU A 24 37.40 2.93 -27.88
N GLN A 25 37.07 1.65 -27.74
CA GLN A 25 35.79 1.24 -27.19
C GLN A 25 35.76 1.67 -25.73
N ARG A 26 35.15 2.83 -25.46
CA ARG A 26 34.81 3.23 -24.09
C ARG A 26 33.82 2.20 -23.52
N PRO A 27 34.08 1.62 -22.34
CA PRO A 27 33.14 0.72 -21.71
C PRO A 27 31.85 1.48 -21.36
N LEU A 28 30.70 0.92 -21.75
CA LEU A 28 29.37 1.52 -21.54
C LEU A 28 29.00 1.63 -20.06
N GLN A 29 29.45 0.67 -19.22
CA GLN A 29 29.18 0.65 -17.78
C GLN A 29 30.27 -0.17 -17.07
N ARG A 30 30.61 0.21 -15.83
CA ARG A 30 31.69 -0.44 -15.05
C ARG A 30 31.11 -1.05 -13.77
N PHE A 31 31.03 -2.37 -13.74
CA PHE A 31 30.62 -3.16 -12.57
C PHE A 31 31.80 -3.25 -11.58
N LYS A 32 31.56 -2.95 -10.31
CA LYS A 32 32.56 -2.94 -9.22
C LYS A 32 32.18 -3.97 -8.15
N GLY A 33 33.14 -4.53 -7.41
CA GLY A 33 32.90 -5.45 -6.29
C GLY A 33 33.71 -6.76 -6.33
N HIS A 34 34.18 -7.18 -7.52
CA HIS A 34 35.11 -8.30 -7.66
C HIS A 34 36.56 -7.83 -7.42
N GLN A 35 37.36 -8.58 -6.68
CA GLN A 35 38.81 -8.37 -6.54
C GLN A 35 39.52 -9.55 -7.20
N ASN A 36 40.27 -9.28 -8.29
CA ASN A 36 41.09 -10.31 -8.92
C ASN A 36 42.58 -10.08 -8.64
N THR A 37 43.32 -11.16 -8.37
CA THR A 37 44.77 -11.11 -8.14
C THR A 37 45.51 -11.18 -9.48
N ALA A 38 45.87 -10.00 -9.98
CA ALA A 38 46.87 -9.73 -11.03
C ALA A 38 46.68 -10.38 -12.44
N LYS A 39 46.49 -9.48 -13.42
CA LYS A 39 46.82 -9.55 -14.86
C LYS A 39 45.82 -10.16 -15.87
N ASN A 40 44.70 -10.77 -15.47
CA ASN A 40 43.75 -11.30 -16.45
C ASN A 40 42.39 -10.59 -16.44
N VAL A 41 41.86 -10.38 -17.65
CA VAL A 41 40.56 -9.73 -17.91
C VAL A 41 39.45 -10.75 -17.66
N VAL A 42 38.48 -10.40 -16.80
CA VAL A 42 37.27 -11.21 -16.59
C VAL A 42 36.41 -11.19 -17.86
N ARG A 43 36.10 -12.35 -18.42
CA ARG A 43 35.00 -12.49 -19.40
C ARG A 43 33.70 -12.65 -18.61
N ALA A 44 32.80 -11.68 -18.75
CA ALA A 44 31.44 -11.77 -18.25
C ALA A 44 30.47 -11.79 -19.43
N SER A 45 29.47 -12.67 -19.41
CA SER A 45 28.31 -12.62 -20.30
C SER A 45 27.07 -12.23 -19.50
N PHE A 46 26.24 -11.38 -20.10
CA PHE A 46 24.95 -10.97 -19.53
C PHE A 46 23.85 -11.84 -20.15
N GLY A 47 23.13 -12.59 -19.33
CA GLY A 47 22.08 -13.52 -19.75
C GLY A 47 22.31 -14.95 -19.24
N PRO A 48 21.45 -15.92 -19.62
CA PRO A 48 21.36 -17.27 -19.03
C PRO A 48 22.54 -18.20 -19.38
N ARG A 49 23.74 -17.64 -19.63
CA ARG A 49 24.99 -18.35 -19.86
C ARG A 49 26.04 -17.79 -18.90
N GLU A 50 26.20 -18.55 -17.82
CA GLU A 50 27.29 -18.68 -16.85
C GLU A 50 28.41 -17.61 -16.86
N ALA A 51 28.60 -16.95 -15.71
CA ALA A 51 29.77 -16.11 -15.41
C ALA A 51 30.49 -16.67 -14.18
N GLY A 52 31.81 -16.82 -14.26
CA GLY A 52 32.64 -17.36 -13.20
C GLY A 52 33.86 -16.46 -12.95
N SER A 53 34.24 -16.31 -11.68
CA SER A 53 35.42 -15.54 -11.26
C SER A 53 36.54 -16.48 -10.78
N GLU A 54 37.79 -16.07 -10.99
CA GLU A 54 39.00 -16.83 -10.61
C GLU A 54 39.16 -16.96 -9.07
N ASP A 55 38.38 -16.20 -8.28
CA ASP A 55 38.31 -16.29 -6.82
C ASP A 55 37.36 -17.40 -6.32
N GLY A 56 36.86 -18.26 -7.22
CA GLY A 56 35.94 -19.36 -6.88
C GLY A 56 34.52 -18.89 -6.54
N ALA A 57 34.22 -17.59 -6.77
CA ALA A 57 32.91 -17.02 -6.55
C ALA A 57 32.18 -16.74 -7.87
N VAL A 58 30.85 -16.80 -7.82
CA VAL A 58 29.99 -16.28 -8.87
C VAL A 58 29.37 -14.98 -8.37
N TYR A 59 29.32 -13.97 -9.22
CA TYR A 59 28.79 -12.66 -8.87
C TYR A 59 27.58 -12.38 -9.75
N VAL A 60 26.48 -11.97 -9.12
CA VAL A 60 25.25 -11.55 -9.80
C VAL A 60 25.18 -10.03 -9.74
N TRP A 61 24.93 -9.38 -10.88
CA TRP A 61 24.76 -7.93 -10.96
C TRP A 61 23.40 -7.59 -11.57
N ASP A 62 22.85 -6.46 -11.12
CA ASP A 62 21.77 -5.79 -11.81
C ASP A 62 22.34 -5.15 -13.08
N VAL A 63 21.82 -5.56 -14.24
CA VAL A 63 22.29 -5.12 -15.56
C VAL A 63 22.02 -3.64 -15.80
N ALA A 64 20.92 -3.10 -15.28
CA ALA A 64 20.54 -1.70 -15.47
C ALA A 64 21.31 -0.77 -14.53
N THR A 65 21.44 -1.13 -13.25
CA THR A 65 22.04 -0.26 -12.24
C THR A 65 23.53 -0.50 -12.04
N GLY A 66 24.04 -1.65 -12.46
CA GLY A 66 25.43 -2.05 -12.25
C GLY A 66 25.78 -2.40 -10.81
N LYS A 67 24.78 -2.48 -9.92
CA LYS A 67 24.94 -2.86 -8.53
C LYS A 67 25.16 -4.38 -8.43
N LEU A 68 26.06 -4.77 -7.52
CA LEU A 68 26.24 -6.18 -7.18
C LEU A 68 25.02 -6.63 -6.36
N LEU A 69 24.32 -7.65 -6.86
CA LEU A 69 23.17 -8.27 -6.20
C LEU A 69 23.60 -9.42 -5.31
N GLU A 70 24.57 -10.24 -5.73
CA GLU A 70 24.97 -11.41 -4.97
C GLU A 70 26.40 -11.85 -5.22
N LYS A 71 27.03 -12.43 -4.19
CA LYS A 71 28.30 -13.17 -4.29
C LYS A 71 28.07 -14.59 -3.79
N LEU A 72 28.13 -15.57 -4.68
CA LEU A 72 27.90 -16.96 -4.38
C LEU A 72 29.24 -17.68 -4.23
N LEU A 73 29.44 -18.27 -3.05
CA LEU A 73 30.59 -19.09 -2.71
C LEU A 73 30.21 -20.57 -2.87
N GLY A 74 31.08 -21.37 -3.49
CA GLY A 74 30.81 -22.80 -3.69
C GLY A 74 31.71 -23.53 -4.69
N HIS A 75 32.49 -22.81 -5.51
CA HIS A 75 33.44 -23.44 -6.44
C HIS A 75 34.84 -23.54 -5.81
N SER A 76 35.41 -24.74 -5.81
CA SER A 76 36.75 -25.03 -5.27
C SER A 76 37.90 -24.79 -6.28
N GLY A 77 37.65 -24.11 -7.41
CA GLY A 77 38.64 -23.85 -8.45
C GLY A 77 38.25 -22.74 -9.44
N VAL A 78 39.19 -22.43 -10.36
CA VAL A 78 38.99 -21.44 -11.44
C VAL A 78 37.88 -21.93 -12.38
N THR A 79 36.81 -21.16 -12.48
CA THR A 79 35.71 -21.43 -13.41
C THR A 79 36.10 -20.96 -14.82
N SER A 80 36.74 -21.83 -15.59
CA SER A 80 36.91 -21.65 -17.04
C SER A 80 36.05 -22.66 -17.79
N SER A 81 35.03 -22.21 -18.52
CA SER A 81 34.43 -23.02 -19.57
C SER A 81 35.24 -22.83 -20.86
N SER A 82 36.23 -23.70 -21.08
CA SER A 82 36.80 -23.89 -22.42
C SER A 82 35.91 -24.86 -23.18
N PHE A 83 35.13 -24.35 -24.14
CA PHE A 83 34.56 -25.20 -25.17
C PHE A 83 35.70 -25.78 -26.03
N ASP A 84 35.63 -27.10 -26.21
CA ASP A 84 36.25 -27.90 -27.27
C ASP A 84 37.71 -28.38 -27.05
N SER A 85 37.85 -29.47 -26.27
CA SER A 85 38.59 -30.65 -26.70
C SER A 85 38.24 -31.83 -25.79
N ASP A 86 37.73 -32.91 -26.39
CA ASP A 86 37.49 -34.21 -25.76
C ASP A 86 38.75 -34.67 -25.00
N ASP A 87 38.68 -34.67 -23.67
CA ASP A 87 39.53 -35.50 -22.84
C ASP A 87 38.60 -36.28 -21.91
N GLU A 88 38.27 -37.50 -22.32
CA GLU A 88 37.60 -38.50 -21.48
C GLU A 88 38.56 -38.89 -20.34
N GLY A 89 38.64 -38.03 -19.33
CA GLY A 89 39.28 -38.29 -18.06
C GLY A 89 38.22 -38.32 -16.97
N ASP A 90 37.68 -39.51 -16.71
CA ASP A 90 36.95 -39.94 -15.50
C ASP A 90 36.57 -38.81 -14.52
N VAL A 91 35.52 -38.07 -14.88
CA VAL A 91 34.86 -37.09 -14.01
C VAL A 91 33.84 -37.89 -13.22
N GLY A 92 34.23 -38.33 -12.02
CA GLY A 92 33.41 -39.20 -11.16
C GLY A 92 31.99 -38.66 -10.96
N GLU A 93 31.02 -39.56 -10.91
CA GLU A 93 29.56 -39.28 -10.83
C GLU A 93 29.19 -38.25 -9.73
N GLU A 94 29.97 -38.13 -8.65
CA GLU A 94 29.80 -37.12 -7.58
C GLU A 94 29.95 -35.66 -8.05
N SER A 95 30.73 -35.40 -9.10
CA SER A 95 31.05 -34.03 -9.54
C SER A 95 30.00 -33.43 -10.49
N VAL A 96 29.23 -34.27 -11.18
CA VAL A 96 28.14 -33.83 -12.07
C VAL A 96 26.89 -33.50 -11.27
N GLU A 97 26.54 -34.31 -10.27
CA GLU A 97 25.39 -34.05 -9.38
C GLU A 97 25.56 -32.74 -8.58
N SER A 98 26.79 -32.42 -8.17
CA SER A 98 27.10 -31.17 -7.46
C SER A 98 26.93 -29.93 -8.36
N SER A 99 27.24 -30.03 -9.67
CA SER A 99 27.09 -28.94 -10.63
C SER A 99 25.62 -28.66 -10.98
N ASP A 100 24.80 -29.69 -11.12
CA ASP A 100 23.38 -29.52 -11.46
C ASP A 100 22.57 -28.93 -10.28
N LYS A 101 22.88 -29.34 -9.04
CA LYS A 101 22.30 -28.72 -7.84
C LYS A 101 22.67 -27.24 -7.75
N GLN A 102 23.92 -26.88 -8.02
CA GLN A 102 24.37 -25.49 -8.06
C GLN A 102 23.59 -24.65 -9.08
N LYS A 103 23.36 -25.16 -10.28
CA LYS A 103 22.57 -24.47 -11.32
C LYS A 103 21.13 -24.23 -10.88
N LEU A 104 20.50 -25.20 -10.24
CA LEU A 104 19.12 -25.07 -9.73
C LEU A 104 19.02 -24.03 -8.61
N VAL A 105 19.98 -24.02 -7.67
CA VAL A 105 20.07 -23.00 -6.61
C VAL A 105 20.19 -21.61 -7.22
N MET A 106 21.12 -21.45 -8.16
CA MET A 106 21.36 -20.20 -8.87
C MET A 106 20.10 -19.70 -9.58
N GLU A 107 19.43 -20.58 -10.33
CA GLU A 107 18.21 -20.23 -11.05
C GLU A 107 17.08 -19.81 -10.10
N ALA A 108 16.91 -20.52 -8.98
CA ALA A 108 15.88 -20.20 -7.98
C ALA A 108 16.13 -18.83 -7.34
N VAL A 109 17.38 -18.55 -6.97
CA VAL A 109 17.75 -17.26 -6.36
C VAL A 109 17.58 -16.11 -7.35
N CYS A 110 18.10 -16.25 -8.59
CA CYS A 110 17.95 -15.23 -9.62
C CYS A 110 16.48 -14.90 -9.90
N LYS A 111 15.60 -15.90 -9.99
CA LYS A 111 14.16 -15.67 -10.18
C LYS A 111 13.55 -14.86 -9.04
N SER A 112 13.93 -15.14 -7.80
CA SER A 112 13.46 -14.34 -6.64
C SER A 112 13.98 -12.90 -6.67
N CYS A 113 15.19 -12.67 -7.19
CA CYS A 113 15.72 -11.31 -7.36
C CYS A 113 15.06 -10.54 -8.51
N GLU A 114 14.70 -11.23 -9.60
CA GLU A 114 14.00 -10.63 -10.74
C GLU A 114 12.57 -10.22 -10.39
N ASN A 115 11.91 -10.97 -9.51
CA ASN A 115 10.58 -10.64 -9.00
C ASN A 115 10.52 -10.75 -7.46
N PRO A 116 11.00 -9.72 -6.73
CA PRO A 116 11.07 -9.72 -5.26
C PRO A 116 9.71 -9.77 -4.56
N TYR A 117 8.62 -9.52 -5.28
CA TYR A 117 7.26 -9.51 -4.73
C TYR A 117 6.48 -10.78 -5.08
N ASP A 118 7.18 -11.87 -5.43
CA ASP A 118 6.59 -13.20 -5.54
C ASP A 118 7.04 -14.08 -4.37
N TYR A 119 6.10 -14.31 -3.45
CA TYR A 119 6.31 -15.10 -2.24
C TYR A 119 6.79 -16.53 -2.53
N ASN A 120 6.29 -17.17 -3.59
CA ASN A 120 6.63 -18.55 -3.91
C ASN A 120 8.05 -18.68 -4.45
N LEU A 121 8.54 -17.67 -5.16
CA LEU A 121 9.93 -17.65 -5.63
C LEU A 121 10.90 -17.58 -4.45
N HIS A 122 10.57 -16.79 -3.41
CA HIS A 122 11.37 -16.78 -2.19
C HIS A 122 11.38 -18.13 -1.46
N LEU A 123 10.21 -18.78 -1.31
CA LEU A 123 10.14 -20.12 -0.72
C LEU A 123 10.93 -21.16 -1.52
N SER A 124 10.84 -21.11 -2.86
CA SER A 124 11.60 -22.01 -3.73
C SER A 124 13.11 -21.79 -3.57
N ALA A 125 13.56 -20.54 -3.47
CA ALA A 125 14.97 -20.20 -3.25
C ALA A 125 15.44 -20.65 -1.87
N LEU A 126 14.66 -20.42 -0.81
CA LEU A 126 14.97 -20.92 0.53
C LEU A 126 15.08 -22.45 0.55
N SER A 127 14.13 -23.16 -0.06
CA SER A 127 14.16 -24.62 -0.15
C SER A 127 15.40 -25.11 -0.90
N ALA A 128 15.82 -24.43 -1.97
CA ALA A 128 17.00 -24.80 -2.74
C ALA A 128 18.30 -24.57 -1.96
N LEU A 129 18.38 -23.48 -1.20
CA LEU A 129 19.54 -23.12 -0.36
C LEU A 129 19.62 -23.96 0.93
N SER A 130 18.48 -24.41 1.45
CA SER A 130 18.39 -25.18 2.69
C SER A 130 19.05 -26.55 2.58
N GLY A 131 19.59 -27.04 3.71
CA GLY A 131 20.13 -28.40 3.82
C GLY A 131 21.61 -28.57 3.47
N ASP A 132 22.26 -27.54 2.91
CA ASP A 132 23.70 -27.57 2.60
C ASP A 132 24.47 -26.45 3.30
N ARG A 133 25.52 -26.79 4.04
CA ARG A 133 26.31 -25.81 4.80
C ARG A 133 27.07 -24.84 3.89
N VAL A 134 27.31 -25.22 2.64
CA VAL A 134 28.00 -24.38 1.66
C VAL A 134 27.22 -23.09 1.37
N TYR A 135 25.89 -23.11 1.50
CA TYR A 135 25.02 -21.98 1.17
C TYR A 135 24.55 -21.19 2.39
N ALA A 136 25.13 -21.39 3.57
CA ALA A 136 24.66 -20.73 4.79
C ALA A 136 24.59 -19.19 4.68
N SER A 137 25.60 -18.55 4.07
CA SER A 137 25.60 -17.10 3.89
C SER A 137 24.56 -16.61 2.87
N GLN A 138 24.34 -17.39 1.81
CA GLN A 138 23.33 -17.11 0.79
C GLN A 138 21.92 -17.33 1.32
N LEU A 139 21.74 -18.33 2.18
CA LEU A 139 20.47 -18.57 2.87
C LEU A 139 20.13 -17.39 3.78
N GLU A 140 21.11 -16.86 4.52
CA GLU A 140 20.94 -15.66 5.35
C GLU A 140 20.51 -14.44 4.51
N GLN A 141 21.23 -14.18 3.41
CA GLN A 141 20.89 -13.09 2.47
C GLN A 141 19.51 -13.29 1.84
N GLN A 142 19.12 -14.54 1.55
CA GLN A 142 17.80 -14.83 1.01
C GLN A 142 16.69 -14.57 2.03
N PHE A 143 16.91 -14.89 3.32
CA PHE A 143 15.99 -14.51 4.39
C PHE A 143 15.90 -13.00 4.56
N GLU A 144 17.01 -12.27 4.48
CA GLU A 144 17.03 -10.81 4.55
C GLU A 144 16.21 -10.19 3.40
N ARG A 145 16.45 -10.62 2.16
CA ARG A 145 15.64 -10.20 0.99
C ARG A 145 14.16 -10.55 1.14
N PHE A 146 13.87 -11.74 1.65
CA PHE A 146 12.49 -12.17 1.85
C PHE A 146 11.80 -11.31 2.90
N HIS A 147 12.49 -11.01 4.01
CA HIS A 147 11.98 -10.11 5.04
C HIS A 147 11.80 -8.69 4.50
N GLU A 148 12.70 -8.15 3.69
CA GLU A 148 12.51 -6.81 3.09
C GLU A 148 11.20 -6.71 2.29
N ALA A 149 10.85 -7.77 1.54
CA ALA A 149 9.64 -7.81 0.74
C ALA A 149 8.37 -8.16 1.55
N PHE A 150 8.45 -9.15 2.45
CA PHE A 150 7.31 -9.77 3.11
C PHE A 150 7.54 -9.98 4.61
N PRO A 151 6.50 -9.83 5.44
CA PRO A 151 6.57 -10.25 6.83
C PRO A 151 6.74 -11.77 6.90
N LEU A 152 7.66 -12.24 7.72
CA LEU A 152 7.93 -13.68 7.83
C LEU A 152 6.99 -14.32 8.86
N SER A 153 6.63 -15.59 8.62
CA SER A 153 5.87 -16.40 9.58
C SER A 153 6.75 -16.80 10.77
N LEU A 154 6.13 -17.34 11.81
CA LEU A 154 6.85 -17.86 12.97
C LEU A 154 7.89 -18.92 12.57
N GLU A 155 7.52 -19.84 11.68
CA GLU A 155 8.40 -20.93 11.24
C GLU A 155 9.62 -20.41 10.47
N LEU A 156 9.42 -19.41 9.61
CA LEU A 156 10.50 -18.78 8.85
C LEU A 156 11.42 -17.98 9.76
N TRP A 157 10.87 -17.25 10.73
CA TRP A 157 11.67 -16.54 11.73
C TRP A 157 12.49 -17.49 12.58
N LEU A 158 11.91 -18.61 13.04
CA LEU A 158 12.66 -19.60 13.82
C LEU A 158 13.84 -20.17 13.03
N GLN A 159 13.65 -20.51 11.75
CA GLN A 159 14.74 -20.95 10.87
C GLN A 159 15.81 -19.87 10.68
N TYR A 160 15.41 -18.61 10.48
CA TYR A 160 16.35 -17.50 10.32
C TYR A 160 17.14 -17.24 11.61
N ILE A 161 16.48 -17.29 12.77
CA ILE A 161 17.11 -17.09 14.08
C ILE A 161 18.05 -18.25 14.43
N GLU A 162 17.74 -19.48 14.00
CA GLU A 162 18.67 -20.62 14.12
C GLU A 162 19.96 -20.41 13.33
N LEU A 163 19.89 -19.71 12.19
CA LEU A 163 21.05 -19.35 11.38
C LEU A 163 21.81 -18.14 11.96
N ASN A 164 21.07 -17.12 12.40
CA ASN A 164 21.60 -15.90 12.99
C ASN A 164 20.76 -15.47 14.22
N PRO A 165 21.18 -15.82 15.45
CA PRO A 165 20.46 -15.47 16.68
C PRO A 165 20.28 -13.97 16.91
N GLU A 166 21.16 -13.11 16.36
CA GLU A 166 21.07 -11.66 16.52
C GLU A 166 19.83 -11.06 15.86
N LYS A 167 19.16 -11.81 14.97
CA LYS A 167 17.92 -11.40 14.29
C LYS A 167 16.66 -11.52 15.14
N LEU A 168 16.75 -12.11 16.33
CA LEU A 168 15.60 -12.31 17.20
C LEU A 168 14.86 -11.00 17.56
N PRO A 169 15.50 -9.89 17.94
CA PRO A 169 14.80 -8.62 18.17
C PRO A 169 14.16 -8.02 16.92
N GLU A 170 14.74 -8.26 15.74
CA GLU A 170 14.20 -7.80 14.45
C GLU A 170 12.86 -8.48 14.13
N SER A 171 12.70 -9.75 14.53
CA SER A 171 11.47 -10.53 14.32
C SER A 171 10.21 -9.93 14.93
N PHE A 172 10.35 -9.09 15.97
CA PHE A 172 9.23 -8.43 16.64
C PHE A 172 8.52 -7.37 15.77
N GLN A 173 9.10 -7.01 14.63
CA GLN A 173 8.56 -5.99 13.73
C GLN A 173 7.44 -6.52 12.83
N ASP A 174 7.34 -7.83 12.61
CA ASP A 174 6.38 -8.41 11.66
C ASP A 174 5.01 -8.72 12.28
N TYR A 175 4.99 -9.52 13.34
CA TYR A 175 3.78 -9.87 14.07
C TYR A 175 4.08 -10.00 15.57
N LEU A 176 3.07 -9.72 16.40
CA LEU A 176 3.13 -10.00 17.83
C LEU A 176 3.03 -11.52 18.05
N LEU A 177 4.16 -12.21 18.06
CA LEU A 177 4.27 -13.67 18.21
C LEU A 177 4.84 -14.03 19.59
N PRO A 178 4.02 -14.45 20.57
CA PRO A 178 4.48 -14.70 21.94
C PRO A 178 5.67 -15.65 22.06
N ALA A 179 5.73 -16.68 21.20
CA ALA A 179 6.83 -17.66 21.18
C ALA A 179 8.22 -17.01 21.01
N LEU A 180 8.33 -15.96 20.18
CA LEU A 180 9.60 -15.26 19.96
C LEU A 180 9.99 -14.40 21.17
N TYR A 181 9.00 -13.81 21.84
CA TYR A 181 9.21 -13.06 23.09
C TYR A 181 9.58 -13.95 24.28
N TYR A 182 9.19 -15.22 24.26
CA TYR A 182 9.63 -16.19 25.27
C TYR A 182 11.04 -16.70 24.99
N LYS A 183 11.43 -16.87 23.72
CA LYS A 183 12.80 -17.24 23.34
C LYS A 183 13.80 -16.13 23.68
N TYR A 184 13.45 -14.89 23.37
CA TYR A 184 14.09 -13.73 24.01
C TYR A 184 13.79 -13.85 25.50
N VAL A 185 14.61 -13.55 26.50
CA VAL A 185 14.36 -13.95 27.90
C VAL A 185 14.66 -15.41 28.27
N ASP A 186 14.41 -16.41 27.43
CA ASP A 186 14.94 -17.79 27.69
C ASP A 186 16.46 -17.82 27.50
N ASP A 187 16.96 -17.12 26.47
CA ASP A 187 18.40 -16.95 26.19
C ASP A 187 19.07 -15.91 27.12
N LEU A 188 18.69 -15.81 28.40
CA LEU A 188 19.34 -14.91 29.36
C LEU A 188 20.57 -15.57 29.98
N ASP A 189 21.73 -14.91 29.89
CA ASP A 189 22.90 -15.28 30.66
C ASP A 189 22.73 -14.82 32.12
N ASP A 190 22.97 -15.73 33.07
CA ASP A 190 22.78 -15.48 34.51
C ASP A 190 23.64 -14.33 35.07
N ASP A 191 24.70 -13.92 34.35
CA ASP A 191 25.71 -12.98 34.84
C ASP A 191 25.33 -11.49 34.66
N ASP A 192 24.32 -11.15 33.84
CA ASP A 192 23.97 -9.75 33.49
C ASP A 192 22.54 -9.33 33.91
N ALA A 193 22.35 -9.13 35.22
CA ALA A 193 21.05 -8.77 35.82
C ALA A 193 20.38 -7.51 35.21
N LYS A 194 21.17 -6.54 34.72
CA LYS A 194 20.63 -5.34 34.06
C LYS A 194 20.05 -5.64 32.68
N ASP A 195 20.73 -6.48 31.90
CA ASP A 195 20.24 -6.91 30.60
C ASP A 195 18.93 -7.70 30.74
N ALA A 196 18.86 -8.56 31.76
CA ALA A 196 17.65 -9.31 32.09
C ALA A 196 16.44 -8.41 32.38
N GLU A 197 16.58 -7.36 33.20
CA GLU A 197 15.48 -6.42 33.46
C GLU A 197 15.03 -5.67 32.20
N ASP A 198 15.97 -5.23 31.37
CA ASP A 198 15.66 -4.52 30.13
C ASP A 198 14.91 -5.43 29.14
N ARG A 199 15.30 -6.71 29.03
CA ARG A 199 14.62 -7.71 28.19
C ARG A 199 13.22 -8.03 28.69
N TRP A 200 13.04 -8.22 30.01
CA TRP A 200 11.70 -8.41 30.59
C TRP A 200 10.80 -7.18 30.40
N SER A 201 11.35 -5.97 30.46
CA SER A 201 10.65 -4.72 30.15
C SER A 201 10.07 -4.72 28.73
N VAL A 202 10.82 -5.23 27.74
CA VAL A 202 10.35 -5.39 26.35
C VAL A 202 9.20 -6.40 26.29
N VAL A 203 9.38 -7.58 26.90
CA VAL A 203 8.37 -8.66 26.88
C VAL A 203 7.07 -8.24 27.56
N LEU A 204 7.14 -7.62 28.75
CA LEU A 204 5.97 -7.15 29.49
C LEU A 204 5.24 -6.01 28.76
N ARG A 205 5.96 -5.15 28.03
CA ARG A 205 5.33 -4.10 27.22
C ARG A 205 4.51 -4.69 26.07
N ALA A 206 5.00 -5.76 25.46
CA ALA A 206 4.34 -6.41 24.33
C ALA A 206 3.19 -7.33 24.78
N LEU A 207 3.43 -8.19 25.77
CA LEU A 207 2.49 -9.25 26.17
C LEU A 207 1.71 -8.96 27.46
N GLY A 208 2.08 -7.94 28.23
CA GLY A 208 1.49 -7.68 29.54
C GLY A 208 0.01 -7.26 29.50
N SER A 209 -0.50 -6.81 28.35
CA SER A 209 -1.94 -6.56 28.12
C SER A 209 -2.57 -7.56 27.15
N HIS A 210 -1.86 -8.65 26.81
CA HIS A 210 -2.33 -9.63 25.86
C HIS A 210 -3.47 -10.46 26.46
N TRP A 211 -4.55 -10.65 25.69
CA TRP A 211 -5.74 -11.35 26.18
C TRP A 211 -5.43 -12.74 26.76
N THR A 212 -4.70 -13.60 26.04
CA THR A 212 -4.40 -14.99 26.48
C THR A 212 -3.06 -15.13 27.22
N GLU A 213 -2.09 -14.24 26.94
CA GLU A 213 -0.70 -14.44 27.37
C GLU A 213 -0.35 -13.61 28.61
N CYS A 214 -1.19 -12.65 29.00
CA CYS A 214 -0.94 -11.80 30.15
C CYS A 214 -0.71 -12.62 31.42
N GLU A 215 -1.48 -13.67 31.66
CA GLU A 215 -1.27 -14.51 32.83
C GLU A 215 0.11 -15.18 32.80
N ASN A 216 0.42 -15.85 31.69
CA ASN A 216 1.63 -16.64 31.53
C ASN A 216 2.90 -15.77 31.60
N VAL A 217 2.93 -14.63 30.90
CA VAL A 217 4.10 -13.75 30.87
C VAL A 217 4.45 -13.20 32.25
N TYR A 218 3.44 -12.81 33.03
CA TYR A 218 3.66 -12.32 34.38
C TYR A 218 3.98 -13.43 35.38
N HIS A 219 3.48 -14.64 35.16
CA HIS A 219 3.88 -15.82 35.92
C HIS A 219 5.38 -16.10 35.73
N LEU A 220 5.84 -16.18 34.48
CA LEU A 220 7.27 -16.38 34.16
C LEU A 220 8.14 -15.25 34.70
N TYR A 221 7.71 -13.99 34.58
CA TYR A 221 8.43 -12.86 35.15
C TYR A 221 8.55 -12.96 36.68
N ARG A 222 7.50 -13.40 37.39
CA ARG A 222 7.57 -13.62 38.84
C ARG A 222 8.48 -14.79 39.21
N ALA A 223 8.54 -15.84 38.40
CA ALA A 223 9.50 -16.93 38.59
C ALA A 223 10.93 -16.40 38.47
N PHE A 224 11.23 -15.66 37.39
CA PHE A 224 12.52 -14.98 37.20
C PHE A 224 12.90 -14.08 38.39
N LEU A 225 11.97 -13.25 38.89
CA LEU A 225 12.24 -12.40 40.06
C LEU A 225 12.60 -13.24 41.30
N THR A 226 11.93 -14.37 41.49
CA THR A 226 12.17 -15.28 42.62
C THR A 226 13.53 -15.93 42.54
N ASP A 227 13.98 -16.29 41.34
CA ASP A 227 15.27 -16.93 41.11
C ASP A 227 16.44 -15.91 41.14
N SER A 228 16.18 -14.64 40.79
CA SER A 228 17.22 -13.61 40.62
C SER A 228 17.45 -12.72 41.83
N ILE A 229 16.54 -12.67 42.80
CA ILE A 229 16.59 -11.72 43.94
C ILE A 229 16.66 -12.47 45.27
N ASP A 230 17.84 -12.45 45.91
CA ASP A 230 18.06 -13.06 47.22
C ASP A 230 17.45 -12.25 48.38
N ASP A 231 17.45 -10.91 48.29
CA ASP A 231 16.94 -10.06 49.36
C ASP A 231 15.41 -10.14 49.46
N ALA A 232 14.93 -10.78 50.52
CA ALA A 232 13.51 -11.02 50.74
C ALA A 232 12.66 -9.74 50.75
N ALA A 233 13.18 -8.60 51.23
CA ALA A 233 12.43 -7.34 51.25
C ALA A 233 12.24 -6.79 49.83
N THR A 234 13.32 -6.76 49.04
CA THR A 234 13.32 -6.34 47.64
C THR A 234 12.47 -7.28 46.78
N LEU A 235 12.61 -8.60 46.95
CA LEU A 235 11.81 -9.59 46.24
C LEU A 235 10.31 -9.37 46.49
N ASN A 236 9.90 -9.25 47.75
CA ASN A 236 8.49 -9.01 48.09
C ASN A 236 7.96 -7.70 47.48
N ALA A 237 8.77 -6.62 47.47
CA ALA A 237 8.38 -5.36 46.85
C ALA A 237 8.21 -5.50 45.32
N ARG A 238 9.11 -6.23 44.64
CA ARG A 238 9.07 -6.46 43.19
C ARG A 238 7.92 -7.39 42.79
N VAL A 239 7.68 -8.46 43.54
CA VAL A 239 6.53 -9.37 43.31
C VAL A 239 5.21 -8.63 43.52
N ARG A 240 5.10 -7.77 44.55
CA ARG A 240 3.95 -6.89 44.73
C ARG A 240 3.73 -5.99 43.52
N SER A 241 4.79 -5.30 43.06
CA SER A 241 4.72 -4.41 41.91
C SER A 241 4.29 -5.15 40.63
N SER A 242 4.73 -6.40 40.46
CA SER A 242 4.32 -7.29 39.37
C SER A 242 2.80 -7.56 39.39
N TYR A 243 2.23 -7.98 40.52
CA TYR A 243 0.78 -8.18 40.65
C TYR A 243 -0.01 -6.88 40.42
N GLN A 244 0.46 -5.77 41.00
CA GLN A 244 -0.21 -4.47 40.84
C GLN A 244 -0.16 -3.98 39.39
N GLY A 245 0.95 -4.16 38.70
CA GLY A 245 1.09 -3.82 37.28
C GLY A 245 0.16 -4.65 36.40
N GLN A 246 0.12 -5.97 36.62
CA GLN A 246 -0.75 -6.89 35.88
C GLN A 246 -2.24 -6.58 36.09
N LEU A 247 -2.65 -6.35 37.34
CA LEU A 247 -4.06 -6.13 37.71
C LEU A 247 -4.50 -4.67 37.65
N LEU A 248 -3.61 -3.77 37.21
CA LEU A 248 -3.97 -2.38 36.89
C LEU A 248 -5.07 -2.36 35.82
N ASN A 249 -4.90 -3.18 34.78
CA ASN A 249 -5.88 -3.42 33.71
C ASN A 249 -6.26 -4.91 33.68
N PRO A 250 -7.20 -5.36 34.53
CA PRO A 250 -7.47 -6.79 34.77
C PRO A 250 -8.36 -7.43 33.67
N TYR A 251 -8.25 -6.96 32.43
CA TYR A 251 -9.09 -7.35 31.30
C TYR A 251 -8.35 -8.34 30.40
N PHE A 252 -8.02 -9.49 30.96
CA PHE A 252 -7.34 -10.60 30.29
C PHE A 252 -7.94 -11.93 30.77
N GLU A 253 -7.67 -13.01 30.05
CA GLU A 253 -8.12 -14.34 30.40
C GLU A 253 -7.43 -14.84 31.68
N GLY A 254 -8.21 -15.24 32.69
CA GLY A 254 -7.68 -15.71 33.97
C GLY A 254 -7.47 -14.63 35.03
N SER A 255 -7.96 -13.40 34.82
CA SER A 255 -7.79 -12.30 35.80
C SER A 255 -8.35 -12.59 37.20
N ASP A 256 -9.45 -13.33 37.33
CA ASP A 256 -9.98 -13.79 38.62
C ASP A 256 -9.03 -14.78 39.33
N ARG A 257 -8.31 -15.63 38.57
CA ARG A 257 -7.32 -16.58 39.09
C ARG A 257 -6.10 -15.83 39.62
N VAL A 258 -5.56 -14.90 38.83
CA VAL A 258 -4.43 -14.05 39.25
C VAL A 258 -4.79 -13.20 40.49
N LEU A 259 -6.01 -12.67 40.57
CA LEU A 259 -6.45 -11.96 41.78
C LEU A 259 -6.51 -12.89 43.00
N SER A 260 -6.89 -14.15 42.82
CA SER A 260 -6.92 -15.15 43.89
C SER A 260 -5.50 -15.52 44.35
N GLU A 261 -4.56 -15.64 43.42
CA GLU A 261 -3.13 -15.81 43.73
C GLU A 261 -2.56 -14.61 44.49
N TYR A 262 -2.88 -13.38 44.06
CA TYR A 262 -2.44 -12.17 44.75
C TYR A 262 -2.99 -12.10 46.19
N ARG A 263 -4.26 -12.51 46.40
CA ARG A 263 -4.85 -12.64 47.73
C ARG A 263 -4.10 -13.66 48.57
N ALA A 264 -3.86 -14.85 48.05
CA ALA A 264 -3.10 -15.89 48.76
C ALA A 264 -1.70 -15.41 49.14
N TRP A 265 -0.96 -14.81 48.19
CA TRP A 265 0.36 -14.24 48.44
C TRP A 265 0.33 -13.14 49.52
N SER A 266 -0.66 -12.26 49.49
CA SER A 266 -0.78 -11.14 50.45
C SER A 266 -1.04 -11.60 51.89
N GLN A 267 -1.62 -12.79 52.11
CA GLN A 267 -1.87 -13.34 53.44
C GLN A 267 -0.59 -13.70 54.20
N TYR A 268 0.51 -13.95 53.49
CA TYR A 268 1.81 -14.27 54.07
C TYR A 268 2.69 -13.04 54.32
N GLN A 269 2.19 -11.83 54.04
CA GLN A 269 2.92 -10.58 54.22
C GLN A 269 2.74 -10.01 55.64
N PRO A 270 3.65 -9.15 56.16
CA PRO A 270 3.59 -8.64 57.53
C PRO A 270 2.28 -7.94 57.92
N ASN A 271 1.64 -7.24 56.97
CA ASN A 271 0.35 -6.55 57.16
C ASN A 271 -0.64 -6.90 56.04
N PRO A 272 -1.36 -8.04 56.10
CA PRO A 272 -2.28 -8.46 55.04
C PRO A 272 -3.45 -7.49 54.82
N ALA A 273 -3.84 -6.74 55.86
CA ALA A 273 -4.95 -5.78 55.79
C ALA A 273 -4.68 -4.64 54.79
N ASP A 274 -3.41 -4.27 54.57
CA ASP A 274 -3.01 -3.16 53.70
C ASP A 274 -3.34 -3.41 52.22
N PHE A 275 -3.62 -4.66 51.84
CA PHE A 275 -3.88 -5.08 50.46
C PHE A 275 -5.38 -5.17 50.12
N THR A 276 -6.23 -5.30 51.15
CA THR A 276 -7.67 -5.61 50.99
C THR A 276 -8.42 -4.58 50.14
N GLY A 277 -8.22 -3.28 50.41
CA GLY A 277 -8.91 -2.21 49.69
C GLY A 277 -8.58 -2.15 48.19
N GLU A 278 -7.32 -2.41 47.83
CA GLU A 278 -6.88 -2.51 46.42
C GLU A 278 -7.50 -3.74 45.75
N GLN A 279 -7.43 -4.91 46.40
CA GLN A 279 -7.97 -6.17 45.89
C GLN A 279 -9.49 -6.10 45.68
N ASP A 280 -10.23 -5.44 46.58
CA ASP A 280 -11.66 -5.24 46.46
C ASP A 280 -12.02 -4.25 45.33
N SER A 281 -11.16 -3.26 45.07
CA SER A 281 -11.30 -2.37 43.92
C SER A 281 -11.10 -3.13 42.61
N ILE A 282 -10.07 -3.98 42.52
CA ILE A 282 -9.80 -4.83 41.36
C ILE A 282 -10.97 -5.79 41.11
N GLN A 283 -11.44 -6.48 42.15
CA GLN A 283 -12.58 -7.41 42.04
C GLN A 283 -13.82 -6.73 41.47
N ARG A 284 -14.14 -5.51 41.92
CA ARG A 284 -15.28 -4.74 41.41
C ARG A 284 -15.12 -4.42 39.92
N ARG A 285 -13.92 -4.04 39.47
CA ARG A 285 -13.64 -3.81 38.04
C ARG A 285 -13.83 -5.08 37.21
N ILE A 286 -13.27 -6.21 37.65
CA ILE A 286 -13.44 -7.51 36.97
C ILE A 286 -14.92 -7.88 36.91
N HIS A 287 -15.63 -7.80 38.04
CA HIS A 287 -17.05 -8.13 38.10
C HIS A 287 -17.88 -7.25 37.16
N SER A 288 -17.59 -5.95 37.09
CA SER A 288 -18.29 -5.03 36.19
C SER A 288 -18.04 -5.33 34.70
N ALA A 289 -16.87 -5.85 34.35
CA ALA A 289 -16.50 -6.21 32.99
C ALA A 289 -16.87 -7.67 32.62
N SER A 290 -17.25 -8.50 33.59
CA SER A 290 -17.50 -9.93 33.42
C SER A 290 -18.40 -10.29 32.22
N PRO A 291 -19.51 -9.57 31.93
CA PRO A 291 -20.32 -9.87 30.74
C PRO A 291 -19.57 -9.68 29.41
N LEU A 292 -18.69 -8.68 29.33
CA LEU A 292 -17.87 -8.42 28.15
C LEU A 292 -16.79 -9.50 28.01
N LEU A 293 -16.11 -9.84 29.11
CA LEU A 293 -15.07 -10.87 29.13
C LEU A 293 -15.63 -12.26 28.77
N ALA A 294 -16.81 -12.62 29.28
CA ALA A 294 -17.47 -13.88 28.93
C ALA A 294 -17.86 -13.94 27.44
N LYS A 295 -18.22 -12.80 26.83
CA LYS A 295 -18.46 -12.72 25.40
C LYS A 295 -17.16 -12.90 24.60
N MET A 296 -16.05 -12.30 25.05
CA MET A 296 -14.71 -12.53 24.47
C MET A 296 -14.33 -14.02 24.49
N GLN A 297 -14.47 -14.70 25.64
CA GLN A 297 -14.24 -16.15 25.74
C GLN A 297 -15.13 -16.99 24.82
N THR A 298 -16.30 -16.48 24.42
CA THR A 298 -17.15 -17.17 23.45
C THR A 298 -16.59 -17.06 22.03
N PHE A 299 -15.96 -15.93 21.69
CA PHE A 299 -15.24 -15.81 20.43
C PHE A 299 -14.02 -16.75 20.40
N GLU A 300 -13.24 -16.81 21.48
CA GLU A 300 -12.09 -17.75 21.58
C GLU A 300 -12.52 -19.21 21.35
N ARG A 301 -13.57 -19.67 22.06
CA ARG A 301 -14.09 -21.03 21.87
C ARG A 301 -14.62 -21.32 20.46
N ASN A 302 -15.01 -20.28 19.71
CA ASN A 302 -15.42 -20.43 18.31
C ASN A 302 -14.21 -20.50 17.40
N LEU A 303 -13.16 -19.71 17.68
CA LEU A 303 -11.88 -19.77 16.97
C LEU A 303 -11.20 -21.14 17.16
N ASP A 304 -11.20 -21.70 18.37
CA ASP A 304 -10.64 -23.03 18.66
C ASP A 304 -11.30 -24.16 17.85
N LYS A 305 -12.55 -23.95 17.42
CA LYS A 305 -13.33 -24.91 16.63
C LYS A 305 -13.28 -24.63 15.13
N ALA A 306 -12.74 -23.48 14.73
CA ALA A 306 -12.69 -23.09 13.33
C ALA A 306 -11.66 -23.96 12.61
N ASP A 307 -11.98 -24.35 11.37
CA ASP A 307 -11.00 -24.98 10.50
C ASP A 307 -10.06 -23.88 9.98
N ALA A 308 -8.78 -23.99 10.32
CA ALA A 308 -7.76 -23.04 9.87
C ALA A 308 -7.60 -23.03 8.34
N ALA A 309 -8.02 -24.09 7.64
CA ALA A 309 -8.02 -24.13 6.18
C ALA A 309 -9.14 -23.28 5.55
N ASP A 310 -10.25 -23.04 6.26
CA ASP A 310 -11.33 -22.17 5.80
C ASP A 310 -11.05 -20.71 6.19
N VAL A 311 -10.18 -20.07 5.40
CA VAL A 311 -9.76 -18.69 5.62
C VAL A 311 -10.93 -17.71 5.61
N SER A 312 -11.99 -17.97 4.83
CA SER A 312 -13.15 -17.08 4.75
C SER A 312 -14.00 -17.15 6.02
N ALA A 313 -14.24 -18.35 6.55
CA ALA A 313 -14.94 -18.53 7.82
C ALA A 313 -14.12 -17.94 8.97
N LEU A 314 -12.80 -18.20 8.99
CA LEU A 314 -11.88 -17.65 9.97
C LEU A 314 -11.86 -16.12 9.95
N GLN A 315 -11.80 -15.51 8.77
CA GLN A 315 -11.89 -14.06 8.60
C GLN A 315 -13.19 -13.50 9.17
N THR A 316 -14.32 -14.16 8.91
CA THR A 316 -15.63 -13.71 9.42
C THR A 316 -15.67 -13.71 10.94
N LEU A 317 -15.18 -14.77 11.59
CA LEU A 317 -15.09 -14.86 13.05
C LEU A 317 -14.20 -13.76 13.64
N TRP A 318 -13.03 -13.52 13.06
CA TRP A 318 -12.13 -12.45 13.49
C TRP A 318 -12.73 -11.06 13.29
N LEU A 319 -13.45 -10.83 12.19
CA LEU A 319 -14.13 -9.56 11.96
C LEU A 319 -15.23 -9.32 13.00
N GLU A 320 -16.03 -10.32 13.34
CA GLU A 320 -17.04 -10.19 14.40
C GLU A 320 -16.38 -9.88 15.75
N TYR A 321 -15.28 -10.57 16.07
CA TYR A 321 -14.56 -10.36 17.31
C TYR A 321 -13.91 -8.96 17.37
N ALA A 322 -13.20 -8.55 16.32
CA ALA A 322 -12.59 -7.24 16.17
C ALA A 322 -13.62 -6.10 16.31
N ASN A 323 -14.78 -6.24 15.66
CA ASN A 323 -15.88 -5.28 15.79
C ASN A 323 -16.39 -5.15 17.22
N PHE A 324 -16.57 -6.30 17.89
CA PHE A 324 -17.01 -6.31 19.27
C PHE A 324 -16.00 -5.60 20.18
N VAL A 325 -14.70 -5.88 20.06
CA VAL A 325 -13.71 -5.28 20.95
C VAL A 325 -13.53 -3.77 20.71
N VAL A 326 -13.52 -3.33 19.44
CA VAL A 326 -13.40 -1.91 19.09
C VAL A 326 -14.62 -1.13 19.60
N SER A 327 -15.83 -1.66 19.43
CA SER A 327 -17.07 -0.95 19.77
C SER A 327 -17.48 -1.04 21.24
N ARG A 328 -17.23 -2.17 21.91
CA ARG A 328 -17.75 -2.46 23.26
C ARG A 328 -16.68 -2.58 24.34
N VAL A 329 -15.46 -2.99 24.00
CA VAL A 329 -14.38 -3.26 24.97
C VAL A 329 -13.39 -2.10 25.07
N SER A 330 -13.30 -1.25 24.04
CA SER A 330 -12.38 -0.11 24.02
C SER A 330 -12.55 0.90 25.16
N THR A 331 -13.69 0.85 25.87
CA THR A 331 -13.95 1.64 27.09
C THR A 331 -13.24 1.08 28.32
N LEU A 332 -12.86 -0.20 28.31
CA LEU A 332 -12.14 -0.86 29.41
C LEU A 332 -10.64 -0.60 29.33
N GLY A 333 -10.07 -0.60 28.11
CA GLY A 333 -8.66 -0.29 27.89
C GLY A 333 -8.21 -0.61 26.47
N CYS A 334 -7.24 0.14 25.95
CA CYS A 334 -6.76 -0.06 24.58
C CYS A 334 -5.84 -1.29 24.44
N GLY A 335 -5.12 -1.69 25.50
CA GLY A 335 -4.16 -2.81 25.43
C GLY A 335 -4.80 -4.14 25.02
N VAL A 336 -5.93 -4.50 25.63
CA VAL A 336 -6.65 -5.73 25.27
C VAL A 336 -7.20 -5.67 23.83
N VAL A 337 -7.70 -4.51 23.41
CA VAL A 337 -8.20 -4.32 22.03
C VAL A 337 -7.07 -4.47 21.02
N VAL A 338 -5.91 -3.83 21.28
CA VAL A 338 -4.71 -3.99 20.45
C VAL A 338 -4.27 -5.44 20.39
N SER A 339 -4.30 -6.18 21.52
CA SER A 339 -3.93 -7.60 21.52
C SER A 339 -4.82 -8.45 20.60
N VAL A 340 -6.13 -8.21 20.59
CA VAL A 340 -7.06 -8.95 19.72
C VAL A 340 -6.87 -8.55 18.27
N LEU A 341 -6.61 -7.26 17.99
CA LEU A 341 -6.34 -6.78 16.62
C LEU A 341 -5.04 -7.37 16.08
N GLU A 342 -3.96 -7.37 16.87
CA GLU A 342 -2.67 -7.99 16.52
C GLU A 342 -2.83 -9.49 16.20
N ARG A 343 -3.56 -10.23 17.04
CA ARG A 343 -3.87 -11.64 16.77
C ARG A 343 -4.68 -11.83 15.50
N SER A 344 -5.66 -10.96 15.26
CA SER A 344 -6.52 -11.05 14.07
C SER A 344 -5.75 -10.86 12.76
N VAL A 345 -4.82 -9.88 12.71
CA VAL A 345 -4.01 -9.63 11.53
C VAL A 345 -2.86 -10.63 11.38
N ALA A 346 -2.41 -11.27 12.46
CA ALA A 346 -1.49 -12.40 12.37
C ALA A 346 -2.19 -13.66 11.82
N ALA A 347 -3.45 -13.90 12.22
CA ALA A 347 -4.21 -15.07 11.79
C ALA A 347 -4.73 -14.97 10.35
N VAL A 348 -5.17 -13.79 9.92
CA VAL A 348 -5.71 -13.54 8.57
C VAL A 348 -5.05 -12.29 7.97
N CYS A 349 -3.76 -12.41 7.71
CA CYS A 349 -2.90 -11.29 7.35
C CYS A 349 -3.24 -10.64 6.00
N LEU A 350 -3.89 -11.36 5.08
CA LEU A 350 -4.32 -10.84 3.78
C LEU A 350 -5.68 -10.12 3.82
N SER A 351 -6.29 -9.94 5.01
CA SER A 351 -7.57 -9.25 5.14
C SER A 351 -7.39 -7.73 5.22
N GLY A 352 -7.73 -7.03 4.13
CA GLY A 352 -7.76 -5.57 4.09
C GLY A 352 -8.69 -4.95 5.13
N GLU A 353 -9.81 -5.61 5.43
CA GLU A 353 -10.78 -5.13 6.42
C GLU A 353 -10.25 -5.16 7.85
N LEU A 354 -9.51 -6.21 8.23
CA LEU A 354 -8.93 -6.31 9.58
C LEU A 354 -7.84 -5.26 9.78
N TRP A 355 -6.94 -5.11 8.80
CA TRP A 355 -5.94 -4.04 8.81
C TRP A 355 -6.59 -2.65 8.85
N GLY A 356 -7.60 -2.41 8.01
CA GLY A 356 -8.35 -1.16 7.99
C GLY A 356 -8.93 -0.81 9.37
N ARG A 357 -9.60 -1.77 10.02
CA ARG A 357 -10.14 -1.57 11.37
C ARG A 357 -9.05 -1.30 12.40
N TYR A 358 -7.92 -1.99 12.30
CA TYR A 358 -6.81 -1.77 13.22
C TYR A 358 -6.25 -0.35 13.08
N LEU A 359 -5.97 0.09 11.84
CA LEU A 359 -5.47 1.42 11.54
C LEU A 359 -6.45 2.52 11.97
N THR A 360 -7.75 2.37 11.67
CA THR A 360 -8.79 3.31 12.11
C THR A 360 -8.86 3.39 13.62
N PHE A 361 -8.81 2.25 14.33
CA PHE A 361 -8.82 2.25 15.79
C PHE A 361 -7.63 3.03 16.37
N LEU A 362 -6.42 2.83 15.84
CA LEU A 362 -5.22 3.56 16.29
C LEU A 362 -5.36 5.06 16.03
N GLN A 363 -5.87 5.45 14.86
CA GLN A 363 -6.12 6.85 14.50
C GLN A 363 -7.15 7.50 15.44
N ASP A 364 -8.29 6.85 15.67
CA ASP A 364 -9.36 7.33 16.57
C ASP A 364 -8.86 7.52 18.01
N LYS A 365 -7.96 6.64 18.46
CA LYS A 365 -7.34 6.71 19.79
C LYS A 365 -6.07 7.58 19.84
N ARG A 366 -5.66 8.19 18.71
CA ARG A 366 -4.42 8.97 18.57
C ARG A 366 -3.17 8.21 19.03
N MET A 367 -3.14 6.92 18.74
CA MET A 367 -1.99 6.05 18.98
C MET A 367 -1.05 6.09 17.78
N LYS A 368 0.22 5.68 17.99
CA LYS A 368 1.18 5.52 16.90
C LYS A 368 0.66 4.48 15.92
N CYS A 369 0.68 4.81 14.63
CA CYS A 369 0.10 4.04 13.55
C CYS A 369 1.14 3.69 12.48
N LEU A 370 2.27 4.42 12.42
CA LEU A 370 3.29 4.26 11.39
C LEU A 370 3.79 2.82 11.22
N ASP A 371 4.17 2.15 12.32
CA ASP A 371 4.72 0.79 12.25
C ASP A 371 3.65 -0.23 11.82
N VAL A 372 2.41 -0.06 12.27
CA VAL A 372 1.28 -0.90 11.86
C VAL A 372 0.92 -0.65 10.40
N ALA A 373 0.97 0.60 9.93
CA ALA A 373 0.72 0.95 8.54
C ALA A 373 1.79 0.37 7.59
N LYS A 374 3.07 0.39 8.00
CA LYS A 374 4.16 -0.26 7.26
C LYS A 374 3.94 -1.78 7.13
N ARG A 375 3.54 -2.44 8.21
CA ARG A 375 3.18 -3.87 8.19
C ARG A 375 1.96 -4.12 7.31
N ALA A 376 0.94 -3.27 7.39
CA ALA A 376 -0.27 -3.40 6.61
C ALA A 376 0.01 -3.35 5.10
N VAL A 377 0.76 -2.37 4.60
CA VAL A 377 1.08 -2.29 3.15
C VAL A 377 1.95 -3.46 2.66
N ARG A 378 2.77 -4.07 3.54
CA ARG A 378 3.54 -5.29 3.19
C ARG A 378 2.64 -6.53 3.07
N ASN A 379 1.57 -6.61 3.86
CA ASN A 379 0.61 -7.72 3.83
C ASN A 379 -0.47 -7.58 2.75
N VAL A 380 -1.05 -6.39 2.65
CA VAL A 380 -2.19 -6.08 1.76
C VAL A 380 -1.82 -4.93 0.82
N PRO A 381 -0.78 -5.07 -0.02
CA PRO A 381 -0.34 -4.01 -0.94
C PRO A 381 -1.38 -3.67 -2.01
N PHE A 382 -2.38 -4.53 -2.20
CA PHE A 382 -3.49 -4.39 -3.16
C PHE A 382 -4.69 -3.60 -2.62
N GLU A 383 -4.64 -3.13 -1.38
CA GLU A 383 -5.67 -2.28 -0.76
C GLU A 383 -5.19 -0.84 -0.61
N SER A 384 -6.03 0.15 -0.91
CA SER A 384 -5.65 1.57 -0.83
C SER A 384 -5.55 2.09 0.60
N ALA A 385 -6.48 1.69 1.48
CA ALA A 385 -6.58 2.23 2.84
C ALA A 385 -5.28 2.11 3.68
N PRO A 386 -4.55 0.98 3.67
CA PRO A 386 -3.23 0.88 4.31
C PRO A 386 -2.20 1.88 3.78
N TRP A 387 -2.14 2.09 2.46
CA TRP A 387 -1.20 3.05 1.87
C TRP A 387 -1.54 4.49 2.24
N VAL A 388 -2.82 4.85 2.23
CA VAL A 388 -3.27 6.17 2.67
C VAL A 388 -2.92 6.38 4.14
N ALA A 389 -3.19 5.39 5.00
CA ALA A 389 -2.82 5.44 6.41
C ALA A 389 -1.30 5.56 6.61
N LEU A 390 -0.50 4.88 5.79
CA LEU A 390 0.96 4.98 5.83
C LEU A 390 1.44 6.40 5.55
N PHE A 391 1.03 7.00 4.42
CA PHE A 391 1.44 8.36 4.07
C PHE A 391 0.99 9.40 5.10
N VAL A 392 -0.24 9.28 5.61
CA VAL A 392 -0.75 10.15 6.68
C VAL A 392 0.07 9.98 7.96
N SER A 393 0.41 8.75 8.35
CA SER A 393 1.18 8.49 9.58
C SER A 393 2.63 8.96 9.45
N MET A 394 3.25 8.80 8.27
CA MET A 394 4.58 9.33 7.96
C MET A 394 4.64 10.85 8.12
N GLU A 395 3.59 11.56 7.70
CA GLU A 395 3.42 13.00 7.87
C GLU A 395 3.23 13.38 9.35
N MET A 396 2.29 12.72 10.04
CA MET A 396 1.86 13.11 11.38
C MET A 396 2.89 12.83 12.48
N GLU A 397 3.63 11.71 12.39
CA GLU A 397 4.53 11.29 13.45
C GLU A 397 5.89 12.01 13.43
N GLY A 398 6.10 12.96 12.49
CA GLY A 398 7.19 13.96 12.47
C GLY A 398 8.62 13.43 12.39
N SER A 399 8.78 12.10 12.37
CA SER A 399 10.08 11.40 12.40
C SER A 399 10.57 11.02 11.01
N THR A 400 9.73 11.21 9.99
CA THR A 400 9.98 10.74 8.62
C THR A 400 10.41 11.91 7.75
N SER A 401 11.56 11.80 7.07
CA SER A 401 12.01 12.84 6.14
C SER A 401 11.14 12.87 4.87
N ALA A 402 11.11 14.02 4.19
CA ALA A 402 10.46 14.13 2.88
C ALA A 402 11.06 13.12 1.88
N GLU A 403 12.37 12.83 1.96
CA GLU A 403 13.00 11.81 1.11
C GLU A 403 12.42 10.42 1.35
N ALA A 404 12.12 10.06 2.60
CA ALA A 404 11.53 8.76 2.91
C ALA A 404 10.11 8.61 2.34
N ILE A 405 9.30 9.67 2.38
CA ILE A 405 7.97 9.68 1.72
C ILE A 405 8.14 9.50 0.21
N HIS A 406 9.07 10.22 -0.40
CA HIS A 406 9.39 10.08 -1.82
C HIS A 406 9.88 8.68 -2.20
N GLN A 407 10.72 8.07 -1.36
CA GLN A 407 11.23 6.72 -1.60
C GLN A 407 10.11 5.68 -1.59
N VAL A 408 9.18 5.77 -0.63
CA VAL A 408 8.02 4.86 -0.57
C VAL A 408 7.11 5.04 -1.79
N GLY A 409 6.85 6.29 -2.21
CA GLY A 409 6.08 6.57 -3.42
C GLY A 409 6.75 6.07 -4.71
N ALA A 410 8.08 6.23 -4.80
CA ALA A 410 8.88 5.74 -5.92
C ALA A 410 8.87 4.20 -5.98
N ASP A 411 9.02 3.52 -4.84
CA ASP A 411 8.91 2.06 -4.74
C ASP A 411 7.54 1.59 -5.26
N LEU A 412 6.45 2.16 -4.75
CA LEU A 412 5.09 1.84 -5.22
C LEU A 412 4.93 1.99 -6.74
N CYS A 413 5.49 3.06 -7.32
CA CYS A 413 5.42 3.31 -8.76
C CYS A 413 6.31 2.36 -9.58
N GLY A 414 7.40 1.87 -8.99
CA GLY A 414 8.35 0.94 -9.59
C GLY A 414 7.85 -0.52 -9.62
N ARG A 415 6.91 -0.89 -8.76
CA ARG A 415 6.35 -2.26 -8.71
C ARG A 415 5.61 -2.60 -10.02
N GLN A 416 6.05 -3.67 -10.68
CA GLN A 416 5.45 -4.20 -11.90
C GLN A 416 5.18 -5.72 -11.76
N PRO A 417 3.93 -6.18 -11.94
CA PRO A 417 2.71 -5.38 -12.13
C PRO A 417 2.37 -4.55 -10.87
N SER A 418 1.62 -3.46 -11.06
CA SER A 418 1.09 -2.67 -9.94
C SER A 418 0.24 -3.57 -9.04
N PRO A 419 0.45 -3.56 -7.71
CA PRO A 419 -0.40 -4.32 -6.79
C PRO A 419 -1.80 -3.74 -6.68
N LEU A 420 -1.97 -2.45 -7.02
CA LEU A 420 -3.24 -1.73 -6.96
C LEU A 420 -3.94 -1.72 -8.32
N ASP A 421 -5.27 -1.86 -8.30
CA ASP A 421 -6.13 -1.55 -9.43
C ASP A 421 -6.13 -0.04 -9.75
N GLN A 422 -6.75 0.35 -10.87
CA GLN A 422 -6.70 1.73 -11.36
C GLN A 422 -7.32 2.75 -10.38
N GLU A 423 -8.41 2.40 -9.70
CA GLU A 423 -9.13 3.30 -8.80
C GLU A 423 -8.35 3.48 -7.50
N LYS A 424 -7.96 2.37 -6.88
CA LYS A 424 -7.14 2.37 -5.66
C LYS A 424 -5.80 3.03 -5.89
N ARG A 425 -5.18 2.83 -7.06
CA ARG A 425 -3.91 3.48 -7.41
C ARG A 425 -4.06 4.99 -7.46
N LEU A 426 -5.16 5.52 -8.03
CA LEU A 426 -5.40 6.96 -8.05
C LEU A 426 -5.55 7.51 -6.63
N GLU A 427 -6.33 6.85 -5.77
CA GLU A 427 -6.50 7.24 -4.37
C GLU A 427 -5.17 7.31 -3.62
N VAL A 428 -4.34 6.27 -3.76
CA VAL A 428 -3.02 6.21 -3.11
C VAL A 428 -2.06 7.26 -3.66
N LEU A 429 -2.03 7.47 -4.98
CA LEU A 429 -1.18 8.50 -5.59
C LEU A 429 -1.59 9.91 -5.16
N LEU A 430 -2.89 10.17 -4.98
CA LEU A 430 -3.36 11.44 -4.42
C LEU A 430 -2.89 11.63 -2.98
N ALA A 431 -3.02 10.59 -2.14
CA ALA A 431 -2.52 10.64 -0.77
C ALA A 431 -0.99 10.84 -0.70
N PHE A 432 -0.24 10.16 -1.57
CA PHE A 432 1.21 10.36 -1.72
C PHE A 432 1.55 11.79 -2.12
N CYS A 433 0.91 12.32 -3.17
CA CYS A 433 1.11 13.69 -3.62
C CYS A 433 0.81 14.70 -2.51
N ASP A 434 -0.24 14.47 -1.72
CA ASP A 434 -0.61 15.32 -0.60
C ASP A 434 0.40 15.25 0.56
N ALA A 435 0.89 14.05 0.90
CA ALA A 435 1.89 13.86 1.95
C ALA A 435 3.26 14.44 1.55
N ALA A 436 3.71 14.18 0.31
CA ALA A 436 4.89 14.79 -0.26
C ALA A 436 4.76 16.32 -0.30
N ARG A 437 3.55 16.82 -0.62
CA ARG A 437 3.25 18.25 -0.57
C ARG A 437 3.43 18.85 0.82
N ARG A 438 2.95 18.18 1.86
CA ARG A 438 2.95 18.75 3.22
C ARG A 438 4.29 18.58 3.95
N SER A 439 5.10 17.60 3.56
CA SER A 439 6.40 17.27 4.20
C SER A 439 7.61 18.11 3.73
N GLY A 440 7.54 18.80 2.58
CA GLY A 440 8.57 19.74 2.08
C GLY A 440 8.99 19.42 0.63
N SER A 441 9.29 20.35 -0.28
CA SER A 441 9.84 21.70 -0.16
C SER A 441 8.85 22.78 -0.60
N HIS A 442 8.66 23.80 0.23
CA HIS A 442 7.84 24.97 -0.09
C HIS A 442 8.23 25.63 -1.42
N GLU A 443 9.44 25.43 -1.94
CA GLU A 443 9.95 26.05 -3.16
C GLU A 443 9.58 25.29 -4.46
N LEU A 444 9.72 23.96 -4.50
CA LEU A 444 9.24 23.12 -5.62
C LEU A 444 7.72 23.09 -5.68
N LEU A 445 7.06 23.13 -4.52
CA LEU A 445 5.61 23.25 -4.42
C LEU A 445 5.11 24.63 -4.73
N LEU A 446 5.81 25.69 -4.31
CA LEU A 446 5.50 27.02 -4.81
C LEU A 446 5.70 27.04 -6.32
N GLN A 447 6.72 26.42 -6.93
CA GLN A 447 6.86 26.28 -8.39
C GLN A 447 5.86 25.32 -9.06
N ALA A 448 5.25 24.40 -8.32
CA ALA A 448 4.22 23.49 -8.83
C ALA A 448 2.80 24.04 -8.65
N PHE A 449 2.56 24.91 -7.66
CA PHE A 449 1.28 25.59 -7.42
C PHE A 449 1.24 27.01 -8.00
N THR A 450 2.38 27.71 -8.00
CA THR A 450 2.74 28.62 -9.09
C THR A 450 3.23 27.74 -10.24
N MET A 451 2.35 26.88 -10.76
CA MET A 451 2.51 26.49 -12.15
C MET A 451 2.80 27.80 -12.87
N SER A 452 4.00 27.93 -13.44
CA SER A 452 4.14 28.92 -14.47
C SER A 452 3.00 28.58 -15.42
N LYS A 453 2.16 29.57 -15.72
CA LYS A 453 1.01 29.39 -16.61
C LYS A 453 1.33 28.48 -17.82
N PRO A 454 2.54 28.54 -18.42
CA PRO A 454 3.00 27.55 -19.41
C PRO A 454 2.91 26.07 -18.98
N ARG A 455 3.46 25.68 -17.83
CA ARG A 455 3.52 24.27 -17.40
C ARG A 455 2.14 23.68 -17.10
N TRP A 456 1.21 24.50 -16.59
CA TRP A 456 -0.19 24.08 -16.39
C TRP A 456 -0.89 23.81 -17.72
N VAL A 457 -0.69 24.69 -18.71
CA VAL A 457 -1.25 24.50 -20.06
C VAL A 457 -0.69 23.23 -20.69
N GLU A 458 0.63 23.00 -20.61
CA GLU A 458 1.27 21.80 -21.14
C GLU A 458 0.67 20.51 -20.57
N LEU A 459 0.52 20.42 -19.23
CA LEU A 459 -0.05 19.25 -18.56
C LEU A 459 -1.51 19.02 -18.94
N TRP A 460 -2.34 20.07 -18.96
CA TRP A 460 -3.74 19.92 -19.36
C TRP A 460 -3.90 19.62 -20.84
N ASP A 461 -3.05 20.20 -21.71
CA ASP A 461 -3.06 19.85 -23.13
C ASP A 461 -2.66 18.38 -23.34
N GLU A 462 -1.72 17.83 -22.56
CA GLU A 462 -1.39 16.39 -22.57
C GLU A 462 -2.57 15.52 -22.10
N VAL A 463 -3.22 15.88 -20.98
CA VAL A 463 -4.42 15.17 -20.50
C VAL A 463 -5.54 15.21 -21.54
N LEU A 464 -5.77 16.38 -22.13
CA LEU A 464 -6.82 16.58 -23.13
C LEU A 464 -6.48 15.89 -24.45
N GLN A 465 -5.22 15.67 -24.83
CA GLN A 465 -4.88 14.85 -26.01
C GLN A 465 -5.45 13.43 -25.91
N HIS A 466 -5.51 12.87 -24.70
CA HIS A 466 -6.02 11.52 -24.48
C HIS A 466 -7.52 11.50 -24.12
N ARG A 467 -8.02 12.54 -23.44
CA ARG A 467 -9.39 12.59 -22.88
C ARG A 467 -10.26 13.71 -23.45
N SER A 468 -9.93 14.27 -24.61
CA SER A 468 -10.72 15.34 -25.24
C SER A 468 -12.16 14.97 -25.56
N HIS A 469 -12.45 13.67 -25.65
CA HIS A 469 -13.77 13.14 -25.98
C HIS A 469 -14.74 13.19 -24.78
N GLU A 470 -14.24 13.41 -23.56
CA GLU A 470 -15.01 13.40 -22.31
C GLU A 470 -15.28 14.82 -21.79
N VAL A 471 -16.53 15.17 -21.49
CA VAL A 471 -16.91 16.47 -20.92
C VAL A 471 -16.27 16.72 -19.56
N CYS A 472 -16.13 15.67 -18.72
CA CYS A 472 -15.60 15.82 -17.38
C CYS A 472 -14.14 16.32 -17.38
N ALA A 473 -13.32 15.89 -18.33
CA ALA A 473 -11.93 16.34 -18.48
C ALA A 473 -11.88 17.84 -18.79
N TRP A 474 -12.75 18.33 -19.68
CA TRP A 474 -12.86 19.74 -20.00
C TRP A 474 -13.40 20.57 -18.83
N GLN A 475 -14.41 20.07 -18.10
CA GLN A 475 -14.95 20.75 -16.93
C GLN A 475 -13.88 20.91 -15.83
N SER A 476 -13.10 19.87 -15.56
CA SER A 476 -11.98 19.94 -14.61
C SER A 476 -10.90 20.92 -15.10
N CYS A 477 -10.51 20.86 -16.38
CA CYS A 477 -9.54 21.80 -16.97
C CYS A 477 -10.00 23.26 -16.83
N ILE A 478 -11.26 23.55 -17.13
CA ILE A 478 -11.83 24.90 -17.08
C ILE A 478 -11.98 25.38 -15.64
N SER A 479 -12.44 24.51 -14.73
CA SER A 479 -12.54 24.84 -13.30
C SER A 479 -11.17 25.18 -12.73
N GLU A 480 -10.15 24.40 -13.07
CA GLU A 480 -8.76 24.66 -12.68
C GLU A 480 -8.20 25.94 -13.31
N CYS A 481 -8.50 26.20 -14.59
CA CYS A 481 -8.13 27.44 -15.29
C CYS A 481 -8.64 28.67 -14.54
N LEU A 482 -9.91 28.64 -14.11
CA LEU A 482 -10.52 29.71 -13.32
C LEU A 482 -9.87 29.82 -11.94
N ARG A 483 -9.60 28.69 -11.28
CA ARG A 483 -8.97 28.64 -9.94
C ARG A 483 -7.57 29.27 -9.92
N VAL A 484 -6.78 29.10 -10.99
CA VAL A 484 -5.43 29.69 -11.10
C VAL A 484 -5.42 31.13 -11.63
N GLY A 485 -6.59 31.75 -11.85
CA GLY A 485 -6.70 33.12 -12.34
C GLY A 485 -6.48 33.26 -13.85
N GLY A 486 -6.86 32.26 -14.64
CA GLY A 486 -6.87 32.32 -16.10
C GLY A 486 -7.73 33.47 -16.63
N THR A 487 -7.33 34.04 -17.76
CA THR A 487 -8.06 35.17 -18.35
C THR A 487 -9.39 34.72 -18.96
N VAL A 488 -10.31 35.67 -19.16
CA VAL A 488 -11.59 35.43 -19.84
C VAL A 488 -11.37 34.83 -21.23
N GLN A 489 -10.36 35.34 -21.97
CA GLN A 489 -10.03 34.85 -23.31
C GLN A 489 -9.53 33.40 -23.32
N GLU A 490 -8.71 33.01 -22.35
CA GLU A 490 -8.18 31.65 -22.25
C GLU A 490 -9.26 30.65 -21.87
N THR A 491 -10.07 31.00 -20.87
CA THR A 491 -11.19 30.17 -20.43
C THR A 491 -12.20 29.95 -21.58
N ARG A 492 -12.51 31.02 -22.33
CA ARG A 492 -13.30 30.95 -23.57
C ARG A 492 -12.66 30.02 -24.61
N GLY A 493 -11.34 30.08 -24.76
CA GLY A 493 -10.59 29.18 -25.65
C GLY A 493 -10.82 27.71 -25.30
N TYR A 494 -10.77 27.36 -24.01
CA TYR A 494 -11.06 26.00 -23.54
C TYR A 494 -12.52 25.58 -23.78
N PHE A 495 -13.49 26.46 -23.54
CA PHE A 495 -14.89 26.18 -23.87
C PHE A 495 -15.09 25.89 -25.37
N LYS A 496 -14.52 26.72 -26.26
CA LYS A 496 -14.61 26.51 -27.71
C LYS A 496 -13.99 25.18 -28.14
N ARG A 497 -12.79 24.86 -27.64
CA ARG A 497 -12.10 23.60 -27.91
C ARG A 497 -12.90 22.41 -27.40
N GLY A 498 -13.38 22.48 -26.16
CA GLY A 498 -14.08 21.37 -25.53
C GLY A 498 -15.44 21.08 -26.15
N VAL A 499 -16.22 22.11 -26.49
CA VAL A 499 -17.51 21.94 -27.17
C VAL A 499 -17.34 21.31 -28.56
N ALA A 500 -16.20 21.55 -29.22
CA ALA A 500 -15.89 20.95 -30.52
C ALA A 500 -15.33 19.52 -30.41
N ALA A 501 -14.62 19.20 -29.32
CA ALA A 501 -13.90 17.94 -29.17
C ALA A 501 -14.66 16.86 -28.38
N ALA A 502 -15.54 17.27 -27.45
CA ALA A 502 -16.29 16.34 -26.61
C ALA A 502 -17.37 15.61 -27.41
N THR A 503 -17.49 14.30 -27.19
CA THR A 503 -18.41 13.43 -27.95
C THR A 503 -19.49 12.79 -27.10
N ASP A 504 -19.34 12.81 -25.77
CA ASP A 504 -20.31 12.28 -24.81
C ASP A 504 -21.51 13.23 -24.63
N TYR A 505 -21.35 14.35 -23.93
CA TYR A 505 -22.42 15.29 -23.60
C TYR A 505 -22.03 16.75 -23.88
N PRO A 506 -21.65 17.10 -25.13
CA PRO A 506 -21.12 18.43 -25.47
C PRO A 506 -22.09 19.58 -25.18
N MET A 507 -23.40 19.30 -25.10
CA MET A 507 -24.42 20.28 -24.72
C MET A 507 -24.25 20.81 -23.29
N VAL A 508 -23.81 19.96 -22.34
CA VAL A 508 -23.56 20.36 -20.95
C VAL A 508 -22.45 21.40 -20.89
N LEU A 509 -21.39 21.17 -21.67
CA LEU A 509 -20.27 22.09 -21.75
C LEU A 509 -20.65 23.40 -22.48
N ALA A 510 -21.48 23.31 -23.52
CA ALA A 510 -21.98 24.50 -24.22
C ALA A 510 -22.95 25.33 -23.36
N GLU A 511 -23.77 24.70 -22.52
CA GLU A 511 -24.60 25.40 -21.54
C GLU A 511 -23.73 26.13 -20.50
N ALA A 512 -22.72 25.44 -19.94
CA ALA A 512 -21.76 26.04 -19.03
C ALA A 512 -21.01 27.23 -19.68
N TRP A 513 -20.70 27.14 -20.98
CA TRP A 513 -20.10 28.24 -21.74
C TRP A 513 -21.03 29.46 -21.83
N VAL A 514 -22.33 29.25 -22.09
CA VAL A 514 -23.33 30.34 -22.12
C VAL A 514 -23.41 31.04 -20.76
N VAL A 515 -23.39 30.27 -19.67
CA VAL A 515 -23.38 30.84 -18.30
C VAL A 515 -22.08 31.61 -18.05
N PHE A 516 -20.93 31.05 -18.42
CA PHE A 516 -19.64 31.72 -18.28
C PHE A 516 -19.60 33.08 -18.99
N GLU A 517 -20.01 33.16 -20.26
CA GLU A 517 -20.02 34.44 -21.00
C GLU A 517 -21.03 35.44 -20.45
N ARG A 518 -22.09 34.97 -19.78
CA ARG A 518 -23.08 35.84 -19.14
C ARG A 518 -22.51 36.51 -17.88
N GLU A 519 -21.78 35.75 -17.07
CA GLU A 519 -21.30 36.21 -15.75
C GLU A 519 -19.92 36.88 -15.83
N LEU A 520 -19.03 36.37 -16.70
CA LEU A 520 -17.62 36.76 -16.75
C LEU A 520 -17.17 37.28 -18.12
N GLY A 521 -18.06 37.30 -19.12
CA GLY A 521 -17.75 37.73 -20.47
C GLY A 521 -17.45 39.23 -20.56
N ASP A 522 -16.56 39.58 -21.48
CA ASP A 522 -16.14 40.95 -21.78
C ASP A 522 -16.96 41.61 -22.90
N HIS A 523 -17.74 40.83 -23.68
CA HIS A 523 -18.55 41.36 -24.79
C HIS A 523 -19.76 40.49 -25.12
N VAL A 524 -20.91 41.12 -25.38
CA VAL A 524 -22.21 40.43 -25.63
C VAL A 524 -22.18 39.49 -26.83
N GLN A 525 -21.34 39.75 -27.83
CA GLN A 525 -21.24 38.91 -29.03
C GLN A 525 -20.71 37.49 -28.70
N PHE A 526 -19.84 37.34 -27.70
CA PHE A 526 -19.35 36.03 -27.29
C PHE A 526 -20.45 35.22 -26.60
N TRP A 527 -21.33 35.87 -25.83
CA TRP A 527 -22.52 35.23 -25.28
C TRP A 527 -23.49 34.78 -26.38
N ILE A 528 -23.73 35.62 -27.41
CA ILE A 528 -24.55 35.26 -28.57
C ILE A 528 -23.95 34.07 -29.31
N GLU A 529 -22.62 34.05 -29.51
CA GLU A 529 -21.90 32.94 -30.13
C GLU A 529 -22.08 31.63 -29.34
N ALA A 530 -21.82 31.64 -28.02
CA ALA A 530 -22.01 30.49 -27.15
C ALA A 530 -23.45 29.95 -27.23
N LYS A 531 -24.45 30.86 -27.21
CA LYS A 531 -25.87 30.50 -27.28
C LYS A 531 -26.24 29.86 -28.61
N ARG A 532 -25.64 30.32 -29.73
CA ARG A 532 -25.81 29.69 -31.05
C ARG A 532 -25.25 28.27 -31.07
N HIS A 533 -24.04 28.06 -30.53
CA HIS A 533 -23.44 26.73 -30.44
C HIS A 533 -24.28 25.77 -29.59
N TYR A 534 -24.76 26.23 -28.43
CA TYR A 534 -25.65 25.45 -27.58
C TYR A 534 -26.96 25.07 -28.30
N ALA A 535 -27.61 26.02 -28.97
CA ALA A 535 -28.84 25.77 -29.71
C ALA A 535 -28.64 24.77 -30.88
N LEU A 536 -27.49 24.84 -31.57
CA LEU A 536 -27.14 23.90 -32.63
C LEU A 536 -26.96 22.47 -32.09
N LEU A 537 -26.25 22.30 -30.97
CA LEU A 537 -26.04 21.01 -30.34
C LEU A 537 -27.34 20.41 -29.80
N LEU A 538 -28.19 21.22 -29.16
CA LEU A 538 -29.52 20.77 -28.75
C LEU A 538 -30.35 20.30 -29.94
N ARG A 539 -30.34 21.06 -31.05
CA ARG A 539 -31.06 20.66 -32.26
C ARG A 539 -30.54 19.33 -32.81
N GLN A 540 -29.22 19.14 -32.86
CA GLN A 540 -28.63 17.87 -33.31
C GLN A 540 -29.00 16.70 -32.39
N TYR A 541 -28.98 16.92 -31.07
CA TYR A 541 -29.39 15.94 -30.08
C TYR A 541 -30.85 15.52 -30.28
N TYR A 542 -31.79 16.46 -30.31
CA TYR A 542 -33.21 16.16 -30.51
C TYR A 542 -33.49 15.50 -31.88
N VAL A 543 -32.79 15.90 -32.95
CA VAL A 543 -32.93 15.24 -34.26
C VAL A 543 -32.42 13.79 -34.20
N SER A 544 -31.33 13.53 -33.49
CA SER A 544 -30.78 12.19 -33.30
C SER A 544 -31.70 11.30 -32.45
N GLU A 545 -32.25 11.83 -31.34
CA GLU A 545 -33.19 11.13 -30.48
C GLU A 545 -34.48 10.77 -31.23
N VAL A 546 -35.06 11.72 -31.96
CA VAL A 546 -36.27 11.48 -32.77
C VAL A 546 -36.01 10.40 -33.83
N SER A 547 -34.82 10.37 -34.46
CA SER A 547 -34.46 9.30 -35.42
C SER A 547 -34.27 7.92 -34.77
N SER A 548 -33.85 7.89 -33.50
CA SER A 548 -33.66 6.65 -32.72
C SER A 548 -34.97 6.14 -32.12
N SER A 549 -35.84 7.05 -31.66
CA SER A 549 -37.18 6.74 -31.17
C SER A 549 -38.06 6.29 -32.32
N ASP A 550 -37.94 6.88 -33.51
CA ASP A 550 -38.67 6.42 -34.70
C ASP A 550 -38.27 4.99 -35.09
N LYS A 551 -37.06 4.49 -34.79
CA LYS A 551 -36.74 3.06 -35.02
C LYS A 551 -37.42 2.13 -34.02
N SER A 552 -37.56 2.54 -32.75
CA SER A 552 -38.25 1.79 -31.70
C SER A 552 -39.78 1.86 -31.85
N GLU A 553 -40.28 3.04 -32.20
CA GLU A 553 -41.69 3.35 -32.37
C GLU A 553 -42.21 2.89 -33.73
N SER A 554 -41.38 2.86 -34.79
CA SER A 554 -41.74 2.17 -36.04
C SER A 554 -41.81 0.66 -35.86
N ARG A 555 -40.96 0.06 -35.01
CA ARG A 555 -41.03 -1.39 -34.69
C ARG A 555 -42.24 -1.73 -33.83
N LYS A 556 -42.61 -0.85 -32.88
CA LYS A 556 -43.88 -0.96 -32.11
C LYS A 556 -45.12 -0.64 -32.94
N ARG A 557 -45.07 0.33 -33.86
CA ARG A 557 -46.16 0.68 -34.78
C ARG A 557 -46.36 -0.35 -35.88
N LEU A 558 -45.31 -1.04 -36.35
CA LEU A 558 -45.42 -2.16 -37.28
C LEU A 558 -46.08 -3.39 -36.64
N LEU A 559 -45.91 -3.60 -35.33
CA LEU A 559 -46.60 -4.68 -34.59
C LEU A 559 -48.02 -4.28 -34.11
N ALA A 560 -48.32 -2.99 -34.03
CA ALA A 560 -49.64 -2.48 -33.62
C ALA A 560 -50.53 -2.05 -34.80
N ALA A 561 -50.01 -2.02 -36.03
CA ALA A 561 -50.76 -1.65 -37.24
C ALA A 561 -51.49 -2.82 -37.91
N GLU A 562 -51.46 -4.03 -37.32
CA GLU A 562 -52.39 -5.10 -37.74
C GLU A 562 -53.80 -4.91 -37.18
N ASP A 563 -54.05 -4.00 -36.24
CA ASP A 563 -55.40 -3.74 -35.73
C ASP A 563 -55.71 -2.23 -35.54
N GLY A 564 -56.42 -1.67 -36.52
CA GLY A 564 -57.53 -0.75 -36.25
C GLY A 564 -57.27 0.76 -35.98
N SER A 565 -57.47 1.55 -37.03
CA SER A 565 -58.07 2.91 -37.08
C SER A 565 -57.35 4.13 -36.45
N ASN A 566 -57.28 5.18 -37.26
CA ASN A 566 -56.49 6.39 -37.08
C ASN A 566 -57.35 7.60 -36.66
N THR A 567 -57.90 7.62 -35.43
CA THR A 567 -58.70 8.75 -34.90
C THR A 567 -58.30 9.26 -33.50
N GLY A 568 -57.34 8.64 -32.81
CA GLY A 568 -57.02 9.00 -31.41
C GLY A 568 -55.98 10.11 -31.17
N LYS A 569 -55.26 10.60 -32.20
CA LYS A 569 -54.09 11.50 -31.98
C LYS A 569 -54.42 12.96 -31.66
N LYS A 570 -55.62 13.45 -32.01
CA LYS A 570 -56.00 14.85 -31.79
C LYS A 570 -56.59 15.12 -30.40
N GLU A 571 -57.39 14.20 -29.88
CA GLU A 571 -58.03 14.34 -28.55
C GLU A 571 -57.04 14.22 -27.38
N VAL A 572 -55.96 13.45 -27.52
CA VAL A 572 -54.92 13.30 -26.47
C VAL A 572 -54.06 14.57 -26.34
N LEU A 573 -53.84 15.28 -27.45
CA LEU A 573 -53.06 16.52 -27.47
C LEU A 573 -53.84 17.68 -26.84
N ASP A 574 -55.13 17.79 -27.14
CA ASP A 574 -56.01 18.81 -26.57
C ASP A 574 -56.24 18.59 -25.06
N ARG A 575 -56.31 17.33 -24.61
CA ARG A 575 -56.45 16.99 -23.18
C ARG A 575 -55.18 17.33 -22.37
N ARG A 576 -53.98 17.11 -22.94
CA ARG A 576 -52.70 17.50 -22.33
C ARG A 576 -52.50 19.02 -22.27
N GLN A 577 -52.90 19.76 -23.31
CA GLN A 577 -52.83 21.22 -23.29
C GLN A 577 -53.80 21.85 -22.28
N ALA A 578 -54.95 21.22 -22.03
CA ALA A 578 -55.90 21.65 -21.00
C ALA A 578 -55.38 21.40 -19.58
N GLU A 579 -54.70 20.26 -19.33
CA GLU A 579 -54.02 19.97 -18.04
C GLU A 579 -52.86 20.94 -17.77
N TYR A 580 -52.06 21.26 -18.79
CA TYR A 580 -50.94 22.21 -18.69
C TYR A 580 -51.42 23.64 -18.36
N LYS A 581 -52.60 24.04 -18.86
CA LYS A 581 -53.25 25.31 -18.51
C LYS A 581 -53.81 25.34 -17.08
N LYS A 582 -54.27 24.20 -16.56
CA LYS A 582 -54.81 24.07 -15.20
C LYS A 582 -53.71 24.15 -14.14
N GLN A 583 -52.56 23.53 -14.38
CA GLN A 583 -51.40 23.58 -13.48
C GLN A 583 -50.80 24.99 -13.34
N ARG A 584 -50.98 25.87 -14.34
CA ARG A 584 -50.46 27.24 -14.33
C ARG A 584 -51.32 28.24 -13.54
N LEU A 585 -52.52 27.83 -13.11
CA LEU A 585 -53.49 28.66 -12.39
C LEU A 585 -53.67 28.24 -10.93
N SER A 586 -52.94 27.22 -10.45
CA SER A 586 -53.12 26.65 -9.10
C SER A 586 -51.96 26.85 -8.12
N ASP A 587 -50.93 27.62 -8.47
CA ASP A 587 -49.90 28.02 -7.50
C ASP A 587 -50.36 29.25 -6.73
N ASP A 588 -50.94 28.99 -5.56
CA ASP A 588 -51.54 29.93 -4.61
C ASP A 588 -50.48 30.77 -3.83
N THR A 589 -49.28 30.94 -4.38
CA THR A 589 -48.28 31.86 -3.82
C THR A 589 -48.16 33.08 -4.70
N ASN A 590 -48.92 34.10 -4.33
CA ASN A 590 -49.03 35.42 -4.93
C ASN A 590 -47.70 36.21 -4.88
N LYS A 591 -46.67 35.75 -5.60
CA LYS A 591 -45.43 36.49 -5.89
C LYS A 591 -45.32 36.72 -7.39
N THR A 592 -45.90 37.82 -7.83
CA THR A 592 -45.57 38.48 -9.09
C THR A 592 -44.09 38.86 -9.09
N VAL A 593 -43.26 38.17 -9.87
CA VAL A 593 -41.93 38.66 -10.23
C VAL A 593 -42.08 39.48 -11.51
N PHE A 594 -42.04 40.79 -11.35
CA PHE A 594 -41.77 41.71 -12.46
C PHE A 594 -40.34 41.47 -12.94
N LEU A 595 -40.19 41.13 -14.21
CA LEU A 595 -38.92 41.29 -14.93
C LEU A 595 -38.78 42.78 -15.29
N CYS A 596 -38.04 43.54 -14.50
CA CYS A 596 -37.28 44.70 -14.96
C CYS A 596 -35.80 44.27 -14.86
N GLU A 597 -34.89 44.58 -15.77
CA GLU A 597 -34.58 45.91 -16.29
C GLU A 597 -34.20 45.82 -17.78
N LEU A 598 -35.03 46.39 -18.65
CA LEU A 598 -34.65 46.68 -20.02
C LEU A 598 -34.00 48.06 -20.05
N ASP A 599 -32.83 48.16 -20.67
CA ASP A 599 -32.09 49.40 -20.84
C ASP A 599 -32.96 50.45 -21.57
N LYS A 600 -32.86 51.72 -21.19
CA LYS A 600 -33.65 52.84 -21.75
C LYS A 600 -33.36 53.10 -23.23
N ALA A 601 -32.37 52.42 -23.79
CA ALA A 601 -31.99 52.48 -25.19
C ALA A 601 -32.76 51.50 -26.11
N ILE A 602 -33.58 50.60 -25.55
CA ILE A 602 -34.28 49.58 -26.35
C ILE A 602 -35.48 50.22 -27.06
N THR A 603 -35.45 50.20 -28.39
CA THR A 603 -36.54 50.74 -29.22
C THR A 603 -37.64 49.70 -29.42
N ASN A 604 -38.85 50.16 -29.78
CA ASN A 604 -39.98 49.27 -30.03
C ASN A 604 -39.73 48.30 -31.21
N ASP A 605 -38.86 48.70 -32.14
CA ASP A 605 -38.43 47.86 -33.28
C ASP A 605 -37.50 46.71 -32.85
N ASP A 606 -36.68 46.91 -31.81
CA ASP A 606 -35.81 45.85 -31.27
C ASP A 606 -36.62 44.74 -30.58
N LEU A 607 -37.72 45.11 -29.93
CA LEU A 607 -38.65 44.16 -29.32
C LEU A 607 -39.45 43.37 -30.36
N LEU A 608 -39.84 44.01 -31.47
CA LEU A 608 -40.55 43.35 -32.56
C LEU A 608 -39.64 42.36 -33.32
N ASN A 609 -38.36 42.66 -33.46
CA ASN A 609 -37.37 41.74 -34.05
C ASN A 609 -37.07 40.52 -33.16
N LEU A 610 -37.27 40.61 -31.85
CA LEU A 610 -37.04 39.51 -30.90
C LEU A 610 -38.12 38.43 -30.96
N PHE A 611 -39.30 38.75 -31.50
CA PHE A 611 -40.46 37.85 -31.62
C PHE A 611 -40.94 37.61 -33.05
N ALA A 612 -40.28 38.19 -34.05
CA ALA A 612 -40.55 37.88 -35.46
C ALA A 612 -39.95 36.50 -35.80
N SER A 613 -40.80 35.51 -35.96
CA SER A 613 -40.44 34.15 -36.40
C SER A 613 -40.70 33.97 -37.89
N VAL A 614 -39.69 33.48 -38.60
CA VAL A 614 -39.78 32.28 -39.45
C VAL A 614 -38.57 31.42 -39.15
#